data_AF-A0A7J8VDY4-F1
#
_entry.id   AF-A0A7J8VDY4-F1
#
_cell.length_a   1.000
_cell.length_b   1.000
_cell.length_c   1.000
_cell.angle_alpha   90.00
_cell.angle_beta   90.00
_cell.angle_gamma   90.00
#
_symmetry.space_group_name_H-M   'P 1'
#
loop_
_entity.id
_entity.type
_entity.pdbx_description
1 polymer ?
#
loop_
_entity_poly.entity_id
_entity_poly.type
_entity_poly.pdbx_seq_one_letter_code
_entity_poly.pdbx_strand_id
1 'polypeptide(L)' 'MSKEECMEALSKHASIKPVITSTVWNELEKENKEFFEAYTRNRDQRATDMEKRQRIQ' A
#
# COMPACT_ATOMS: atom_id res chain seq x y z
N MET A 1 0.09 3.07 2.67
CA MET A 1 -0.08 3.18 1.22
C MET A 1 -0.36 1.80 0.68
N SER A 2 -1.54 1.55 0.14
CA SER A 2 -1.86 0.34 -0.61
C SER A 2 -1.37 0.47 -2.05
N LYS A 3 -1.46 -0.64 -2.80
CA LYS A 3 -1.18 -0.65 -4.24
C LYS A 3 -2.14 0.29 -4.97
N GLU A 4 -3.41 0.29 -4.59
CA GLU A 4 -4.47 1.12 -5.16
C GLU A 4 -4.22 2.60 -4.90
N GLU A 5 -3.89 2.97 -3.66
CA GLU A 5 -3.51 4.34 -3.29
C GLU A 5 -2.28 4.81 -4.10
N CYS A 6 -1.30 3.92 -4.31
CA CYS A 6 -0.11 4.21 -5.11
C CYS A 6 -0.46 4.41 -6.60
N MET A 7 -1.32 3.55 -7.16
CA MET A 7 -1.81 3.67 -8.54
C MET A 7 -2.56 4.98 -8.76
N GLU A 8 -3.46 5.34 -7.86
CA GLU A 8 -4.24 6.58 -7.94
C GLU A 8 -3.32 7.81 -7.84
N ALA A 9 -2.43 7.84 -6.84
CA ALA A 9 -1.53 8.96 -6.63
C ALA A 9 -0.59 9.17 -7.82
N LEU A 10 0.02 8.11 -8.36
CA LEU A 10 0.93 8.23 -9.49
C LEU A 10 0.20 8.54 -10.80
N SER A 11 -1.03 8.05 -10.98
CA SER A 11 -1.86 8.44 -12.12
C SER A 11 -2.25 9.91 -12.05
N LYS A 12 -2.64 10.40 -10.88
CA LYS A 12 -3.12 11.79 -10.69
C LYS A 12 -1.99 12.81 -10.71
N HIS A 13 -0.87 12.51 -10.05
CA HIS A 13 0.19 13.48 -9.80
C HIS A 13 1.38 13.36 -10.76
N ALA A 14 1.54 12.22 -11.42
CA ALA A 14 2.65 11.97 -12.36
C ALA A 14 2.18 11.48 -13.74
N SER A 15 0.87 11.40 -13.98
CA SER A 15 0.28 10.90 -15.24
C SER A 15 0.78 9.51 -15.67
N ILE A 16 1.18 8.69 -14.70
CA ILE A 16 1.61 7.31 -14.95
C ILE A 16 0.39 6.42 -15.11
N LYS A 17 0.31 5.66 -16.20
CA LYS A 17 -0.81 4.72 -16.42
C LYS A 17 -0.87 3.68 -15.30
N PRO A 18 -2.04 3.38 -14.70
CA PRO A 18 -2.16 2.42 -13.60
C PRO A 18 -1.56 1.04 -13.88
N VAL A 19 -1.62 0.57 -15.14
CA VAL A 19 -1.02 -0.71 -15.56
C VAL A 19 0.50 -0.76 -15.34
N ILE A 20 1.19 0.38 -15.51
CA ILE A 20 2.65 0.48 -15.31
C ILE A 20 2.95 0.33 -13.82
N THR A 21 2.29 1.11 -12.97
CA THR A 21 2.44 1.03 -11.51
C THR A 21 2.09 -0.37 -10.99
N SER A 22 1.02 -0.99 -11.49
CA SER A 22 0.62 -2.35 -11.10
C SER A 22 1.69 -3.38 -11.44
N THR A 23 2.29 -3.26 -12.63
CA THR A 23 3.35 -4.17 -13.09
C THR A 23 4.60 -4.03 -12.23
N VAL A 24 5.09 -2.81 -12.02
CA VAL A 24 6.28 -2.56 -11.18
C VAL A 24 6.04 -3.02 -9.75
N TRP A 25 4.88 -2.71 -9.17
CA TRP A 25 4.54 -3.14 -7.82
C TRP A 25 4.58 -4.67 -7.67
N ASN A 26 4.00 -5.40 -8.63
CA ASN A 26 3.99 -6.86 -8.60
C ASN A 26 5.41 -7.46 -8.67
N GLU A 27 6.30 -6.90 -9.50
CA GLU A 27 7.68 -7.38 -9.56
C GLU A 27 8.46 -7.04 -8.28
N LEU A 28 8.28 -5.82 -7.74
CA LEU A 28 8.87 -5.45 -6.45
C LEU A 28 8.41 -6.38 -5.31
N GLU A 29 7.14 -6.75 -5.27
CA GLU A 29 6.61 -7.67 -4.27
C GLU A 29 7.21 -9.08 -4.39
N LYS A 30 7.41 -9.57 -5.62
CA LYS A 30 8.07 -10.87 -5.87
C LYS A 30 9.53 -10.85 -5.45
N GLU A 31 10.26 -9.78 -5.75
CA GLU A 31 11.69 -9.65 -5.47
C GLU A 31 11.97 -9.34 -3.99
N ASN A 32 11.06 -8.65 -3.30
CA ASN A 32 11.26 -8.11 -1.95
C ASN A 32 10.23 -8.63 -0.95
N LYS A 33 9.96 -9.95 -0.97
CA LYS A 33 8.87 -10.57 -0.18
C LYS A 33 8.89 -10.19 1.30
N GLU A 34 10.04 -10.32 1.96
CA GLU A 34 10.17 -10.03 3.40
C GLU A 34 9.81 -8.57 3.73
N PHE A 35 10.20 -7.64 2.86
CA PHE A 35 9.84 -6.23 3.00
C PHE A 35 8.33 -6.04 2.88
N PHE A 36 7.69 -6.63 1.86
CA PHE A 36 6.25 -6.46 1.63
C PHE A 36 5.39 -7.16 2.69
N GLU A 37 5.85 -8.29 3.24
CA GLU A 37 5.21 -8.94 4.39
C GLU A 37 5.24 -8.05 5.64
N ALA A 38 6.41 -7.49 5.97
CA ALA A 38 6.55 -6.58 7.09
C ALA A 38 5.77 -5.26 6.87
N TYR A 39 5.82 -4.73 5.65
CA TYR A 39 5.11 -3.53 5.24
C TYR A 39 3.59 -3.68 5.41
N THR A 40 3.04 -4.81 4.97
CA THR A 40 1.59 -5.11 5.07
C THR A 40 1.17 -5.29 6.52
N ARG A 41 1.92 -6.09 7.30
CA ARG A 41 1.65 -6.31 8.73
C ARG A 41 1.61 -4.98 9.51
N ASN A 42 2.58 -4.11 9.28
CA ASN A 42 2.66 -2.80 9.94
C ASN A 42 1.50 -1.87 9.53
N ARG A 43 0.94 -2.03 8.33
CA ARG A 43 -0.23 -1.26 7.89
C ARG A 43 -1.49 -1.75 8.59
N ASP A 44 -1.69 -3.05 8.67
CA ASP A 44 -2.90 -3.64 9.26
C ASP A 44 -2.95 -3.42 10.78
N GLN A 45 -1.80 -3.46 11.45
CA GLN A 45 -1.70 -3.09 12.87
C GLN A 45 -2.13 -1.63 13.10
N ARG A 46 -1.65 -0.70 12.26
CA ARG A 46 -2.04 0.72 12.34
C ARG A 46 -3.53 0.92 12.12
N ALA A 47 -4.13 0.21 11.17
CA ALA A 47 -5.57 0.27 10.93
C ALA A 47 -6.35 -0.20 12.17
N THR A 48 -5.94 -1.35 12.74
CA THR A 48 -6.54 -1.92 13.96
C THR A 48 -6.42 -0.96 15.15
N ASP A 49 -5.27 -0.31 15.33
CA ASP A 49 -5.05 0.62 16.44
C ASP A 49 -5.90 1.89 16.28
N MET A 50 -6.08 2.38 15.06
CA MET A 50 -6.99 3.51 14.81
C MET A 50 -8.45 3.15 15.11
N GLU A 51 -8.91 1.96 14.70
CA GLU A 51 -10.27 1.49 15.00
C GLU A 51 -10.51 1.37 16.51
N LYS A 52 -9.56 0.81 17.26
CA LYS A 52 -9.64 0.72 18.73
C LYS A 52 -9.76 2.10 19.37
N ARG A 53 -8.99 3.08 18.91
CA ARG A 53 -9.05 4.46 19.43
C ARG A 53 -10.39 5.12 19.17
N GLN A 54 -11.00 4.90 18.01
CA GLN A 54 -12.31 5.46 17.67
C GLN A 54 -13.45 4.88 18.51
N ARG A 55 -13.35 3.62 18.96
CA ARG A 55 -14.37 2.98 19.81
C ARG A 55 -14.31 3.41 21.28
N ILE A 56 -13.24 4.07 21.69
CA ILE A 56 -13.00 4.51 23.08
C ILE A 56 -13.35 6.01 23.25
N GLN A 57 -13.66 6.73 22.16
CA GLN A 57 -14.22 8.09 22.17
C GLN A 57 -15.75 8.06 22.10
#